data_AF-A0A563W3N1-F1
#
_entry.id   AF-A0A563W3N1-F1
#
_cell.length_a   1.000
_cell.length_b   1.000
_cell.length_c   1.000
_cell.angle_alpha   90.00
_cell.angle_beta   90.00
_cell.angle_gamma   90.00
#
_symmetry.space_group_name_H-M   'P 1'
#
loop_
_entity.id
_entity.type
_entity.pdbx_description
1 polymer ?
#
loop_
_entity_poly.entity_id
_entity_poly.type
_entity_poly.pdbx_seq_one_letter_code
_entity_poly.pdbx_strand_id
1 'polypeptide(L)' 'MKRQSTLLILASATLTLTIALPVLAQNYTSRWACHLKHRDNQYVGKVEPWWAKTKGDAEWACNAWISECGNNGGCWARRI' A
#
# COMPACT_ATOMS: atom_id res chain seq x y z
N MET A 1 -50.38 -36.93 42.43
CA MET A 1 -49.02 -36.57 41.96
C MET A 1 -49.07 -36.31 40.47
N LYS A 2 -48.82 -35.08 39.99
CA LYS A 2 -48.65 -34.78 38.56
C LYS A 2 -47.73 -33.56 38.44
N ARG A 3 -46.50 -33.80 37.95
CA ARG A 3 -45.52 -32.78 37.57
C ARG A 3 -45.61 -32.57 36.07
N GLN A 4 -45.55 -31.32 35.60
CA GLN A 4 -45.15 -30.94 34.23
C GLN A 4 -45.03 -29.40 34.21
N SER A 5 -43.84 -28.83 34.38
CA SER A 5 -42.76 -28.61 33.39
C SER A 5 -42.95 -27.31 32.61
N THR A 6 -42.36 -26.24 33.16
CA THR A 6 -42.22 -24.89 32.60
C THR A 6 -41.39 -24.92 31.32
N LEU A 7 -41.93 -24.40 30.21
CA LEU A 7 -41.19 -24.22 28.96
C LEU A 7 -40.72 -22.74 28.88
N LEU A 8 -39.41 -22.50 28.98
CA LEU A 8 -38.80 -21.18 28.73
C LEU A 8 -38.47 -21.05 27.24
N ILE A 9 -39.04 -20.06 26.57
CA ILE A 9 -38.73 -19.70 25.19
C ILE A 9 -37.49 -18.81 25.22
N LEU A 10 -36.37 -19.32 24.69
CA LEU A 10 -35.11 -18.58 24.54
C LEU A 10 -35.26 -17.54 23.42
N ALA A 11 -35.10 -16.26 23.76
CA ALA A 11 -35.02 -15.17 22.81
C ALA A 11 -33.78 -15.34 21.92
N SER A 12 -33.99 -15.58 20.63
CA SER A 12 -32.95 -15.70 19.63
C SER A 12 -32.37 -14.32 19.31
N ALA A 13 -31.13 -14.07 19.72
CA ALA A 13 -30.37 -12.87 19.38
C ALA A 13 -30.06 -12.84 17.88
N THR A 14 -30.52 -11.81 17.18
CA THR A 14 -30.16 -11.56 15.78
C THR A 14 -28.77 -10.91 15.73
N LEU A 15 -27.75 -11.71 15.41
CA LEU A 15 -26.43 -11.22 15.05
C LEU A 15 -26.48 -10.64 13.63
N THR A 16 -26.66 -9.33 13.50
CA THR A 16 -26.45 -8.64 12.22
C THR A 16 -24.95 -8.56 11.95
N LEU A 17 -24.46 -9.43 11.08
CA LEU A 17 -23.09 -9.40 10.58
C LEU A 17 -22.93 -8.20 9.65
N THR A 18 -22.33 -7.12 10.15
CA THR A 18 -21.94 -5.99 9.31
C THR A 18 -20.81 -6.46 8.39
N ILE A 19 -21.13 -6.74 7.14
CA ILE A 19 -20.18 -7.05 6.08
C ILE A 19 -19.29 -5.82 5.87
N ALA A 20 -18.04 -5.90 6.32
CA ALA A 20 -17.01 -4.93 5.99
C ALA A 20 -16.76 -5.00 4.48
N LEU A 21 -17.19 -3.99 3.73
CA LEU A 21 -16.81 -3.84 2.34
C LEU A 21 -15.29 -3.73 2.27
N PRO A 22 -14.58 -4.57 1.49
CA PRO A 22 -13.18 -4.30 1.20
C PRO A 22 -13.18 -3.00 0.40
N VAL A 23 -12.72 -1.92 1.02
CA VAL A 23 -12.33 -0.71 0.31
C VAL A 23 -11.37 -1.20 -0.76
N LEU A 24 -11.79 -1.09 -2.03
CA LEU A 24 -10.92 -1.29 -3.17
C LEU A 24 -9.72 -0.39 -2.94
N ALA A 25 -8.62 -0.96 -2.46
CA ALA A 25 -7.33 -0.32 -2.46
C ALA A 25 -7.00 -0.11 -3.93
N GLN A 26 -7.44 1.02 -4.48
CA GLN A 26 -7.02 1.46 -5.80
C GLN A 26 -5.51 1.51 -5.70
N ASN A 27 -4.87 0.53 -6.33
CA ASN A 27 -3.43 0.37 -6.32
C ASN A 27 -2.89 1.49 -7.22
N TYR A 28 -2.82 2.69 -6.66
CA TYR A 28 -2.26 3.84 -7.34
C TYR A 28 -0.78 3.59 -7.45
N THR A 29 -0.38 2.92 -8.52
CA THR A 29 1.03 2.72 -8.86
C THR A 29 1.59 4.08 -9.25
N SER A 30 2.34 4.69 -8.35
CA SER A 30 3.07 5.91 -8.69
C SER A 30 4.36 5.48 -9.37
N ARG A 31 4.39 5.57 -10.70
CA ARG A 31 5.56 5.19 -11.50
C ARG A 31 6.53 6.35 -11.59
N TRP A 32 7.81 6.06 -11.35
CA TRP A 32 8.86 7.06 -11.36
C TRP A 32 10.10 6.53 -12.09
N ALA A 33 10.66 7.34 -12.99
CA ALA A 33 11.98 7.14 -13.57
C ALA A 33 13.06 7.69 -12.64
N CYS A 34 14.15 6.94 -12.48
CA CYS A 34 15.30 7.29 -11.66
C CYS A 34 16.44 7.76 -12.56
N HIS A 35 17.02 8.91 -12.21
CA HIS A 35 18.09 9.56 -12.96
C HIS A 35 19.26 9.91 -12.04
N LEU A 36 20.49 9.69 -12.49
CA LEU A 36 21.71 10.06 -11.74
C LEU A 36 21.82 11.58 -11.58
N LYS A 37 22.16 12.06 -10.38
CA LYS A 37 22.33 13.50 -10.12
C LYS A 37 23.56 14.11 -10.82
N HIS A 38 24.62 13.33 -10.99
CA HIS A 38 25.95 13.85 -11.40
C HIS A 38 26.41 13.41 -12.79
N ARG A 39 25.63 12.58 -13.50
CA ARG A 39 25.93 12.13 -14.87
C ARG A 39 24.85 12.56 -15.85
N ASP A 40 24.72 13.86 -16.09
CA ASP A 40 23.81 14.43 -17.09
C ASP A 40 22.35 13.91 -17.02
N ASN A 41 21.87 13.61 -15.81
CA ASN A 41 20.54 13.00 -15.60
C ASN A 41 20.34 11.67 -16.35
N GLN A 42 21.38 10.86 -16.49
CA GLN A 42 21.31 9.54 -17.10
C GLN A 42 20.23 8.68 -16.43
N TYR A 43 19.35 8.11 -17.24
CA TYR A 43 18.35 7.15 -16.79
C TYR A 43 19.03 5.85 -16.32
N VAL A 44 18.66 5.38 -15.14
CA VAL A 44 19.22 4.16 -14.53
C VAL A 44 18.17 3.13 -14.12
N GLY A 45 16.89 3.49 -14.15
CA GLY A 45 15.83 2.54 -13.83
C GLY A 45 14.49 3.20 -13.53
N LYS A 46 13.52 2.40 -13.11
CA LYS A 46 12.22 2.86 -12.66
C LYS A 46 11.82 2.18 -11.36
N VAL A 47 11.02 2.87 -10.56
CA VAL A 47 10.39 2.33 -9.35
C VAL A 47 8.88 2.60 -9.41
N GLU A 48 8.09 1.65 -8.91
CA GLU A 48 6.62 1.72 -8.93
C GLU A 48 6.02 1.52 -7.53
N PRO A 49 6.46 2.28 -6.51
CA PRO A 49 5.92 2.18 -5.15
C PRO A 49 4.45 2.61 -5.09
N TRP A 50 3.62 1.80 -4.44
CA TRP A 50 2.20 2.13 -4.17
C TRP A 50 2.04 3.31 -3.18
N TRP A 51 3.06 3.52 -2.33
CA TRP A 51 3.07 4.50 -1.25
C TRP A 51 3.69 5.86 -1.64
N ALA A 52 4.54 5.94 -2.66
CA ALA A 52 5.26 7.19 -2.96
C ALA A 52 4.33 8.21 -3.64
N LYS A 53 3.80 9.17 -2.87
CA LYS A 53 2.91 10.21 -3.39
C LYS A 53 3.68 11.44 -3.85
N THR A 54 4.86 11.68 -3.27
CA THR A 54 5.69 12.85 -3.56
C THR A 54 6.94 12.49 -4.36
N LYS A 55 7.59 13.52 -4.93
CA LYS A 55 8.90 13.36 -5.55
C LYS A 55 9.94 12.88 -4.54
N GLY A 56 9.93 13.39 -3.31
CA GLY A 56 10.86 13.00 -2.26
C GLY A 56 10.75 11.51 -1.87
N ASP A 57 9.52 11.02 -1.76
CA ASP A 57 9.25 9.58 -1.53
C ASP A 57 9.83 8.71 -2.65
N ALA A 58 9.63 9.14 -3.89
CA ALA A 58 10.15 8.44 -5.07
C ALA A 58 11.67 8.55 -5.19
N GLU A 59 12.27 9.68 -4.81
CA GLU A 59 13.71 9.86 -4.74
C GLU A 59 14.31 8.92 -3.70
N TRP A 60 13.69 8.79 -2.54
CA TRP A 60 14.11 7.79 -1.55
C TRP A 60 14.05 6.38 -2.15
N ALA A 61 12.96 6.01 -2.81
CA ALA A 61 12.81 4.69 -3.43
C ALA A 61 13.86 4.44 -4.52
N CYS A 62 14.14 5.42 -5.38
CA CYS A 62 15.23 5.34 -6.36
C CYS A 62 16.59 5.11 -5.68
N ASN A 63 16.90 5.87 -4.62
CA ASN A 63 18.16 5.75 -3.90
C ASN A 63 18.31 4.44 -3.12
N ALA A 64 17.19 3.87 -2.65
CA ALA A 64 17.19 2.64 -1.87
C ALA A 64 17.17 1.37 -2.73
N TRP A 65 16.47 1.38 -3.88
CA TRP A 65 16.18 0.17 -4.65
C TRP A 65 16.99 0.04 -5.94
N ILE A 66 17.53 1.14 -6.47
CA ILE A 66 18.38 1.12 -7.67
C ILE A 66 19.85 1.23 -7.23
N SER A 67 20.62 0.15 -7.42
CA SER A 67 22.02 0.08 -6.97
C SER A 67 22.91 1.15 -7.59
N GLU A 68 22.66 1.51 -8.86
CA GLU A 68 23.36 2.59 -9.55
C GLU A 68 23.21 3.92 -8.81
N CYS A 69 22.06 4.18 -8.19
CA CYS A 69 21.84 5.39 -7.42
C CYS A 69 22.69 5.40 -6.15
N GLY A 70 22.73 4.30 -5.40
CA GLY A 70 23.58 4.17 -4.20
C GLY A 70 25.07 4.30 -4.51
N ASN A 71 25.53 3.75 -5.64
CA ASN A 71 26.94 3.71 -6.02
C ASN A 71 27.47 5.02 -6.65
N ASN A 72 26.59 5.88 -7.18
CA ASN A 72 26.99 7.06 -7.96
C ASN A 72 26.58 8.39 -7.31
N GLY A 73 26.40 8.44 -5.99
CA GLY A 73 26.11 9.69 -5.27
C GLY A 73 24.64 10.12 -5.30
N GLY A 74 23.74 9.19 -5.61
CA GLY A 74 22.31 9.36 -5.53
C GLY A 74 21.63 9.72 -6.85
N CYS A 75 20.31 9.51 -6.83
CA CYS A 75 19.39 9.78 -7.92
C CYS A 75 18.33 10.77 -7.52
N TRP A 76 17.75 11.40 -8.54
CA TRP A 76 16.47 12.10 -8.44
C TRP A 76 15.40 11.35 -9.24
N ALA A 77 14.12 11.62 -8.93
CA ALA A 77 12.99 10.92 -9.49
C ALA A 77 12.13 11.83 -10.40
N ARG A 78 11.69 11.30 -11.54
CA ARG A 78 10.75 11.95 -12.46
C ARG A 78 9.50 11.09 -12.60
N ARG A 79 8.32 11.69 -12.45
CA ARG A 79 7.04 10.98 -12.66
C ARG A 79 6.89 10.59 -14.14
N ILE A 80 6.40 9.37 -14.42
CA ILE A 80 6.20 8.83 -15.78
C ILE A 80 4.85 8.11 -15.96
#